data_AF-A0A1F7UL86-F1
#
_entry.id   AF-A0A1F7UL86-F1
#
_cell.length_a   1.000
_cell.length_b   1.000
_cell.length_c   1.000
_cell.angle_alpha   90.00
_cell.angle_beta   90.00
_cell.angle_gamma   90.00
#
_symmetry.space_group_name_H-M   'P 1'
#
loop_
_entity.id
_entity.type
_entity.pdbx_description
1 polymer ?
#
loop_
_entity_poly.entity_id
_entity_poly.type
_entity_poly.pdbx_seq_one_letter_code
_entity_poly.pdbx_strand_id
1 'polypeptide(L)'
;MVSLTLFLIVWIVLLAIYGILVLVTLIQMLRHGLPSTSAYVTTFVFLLVMAGVVIGTSIYFTGVDWSVTVNVVPEGLLPFFFGES
;
A
#
# COMPACT_ATOMS: atom_id res chain seq x y z
N MET A 1 -2.39 -20.20 4.55
CA MET A 1 -2.55 -19.79 3.14
C MET A 1 -3.79 -18.93 2.99
N VAL A 2 -3.65 -17.72 2.47
CA VAL A 2 -4.77 -16.79 2.19
C VAL A 2 -5.02 -16.80 0.69
N SER A 3 -6.29 -16.70 0.28
CA SER A 3 -6.61 -16.52 -1.14
C SER A 3 -5.92 -15.25 -1.65
N LEU A 4 -5.22 -15.36 -2.78
CA LEU A 4 -4.58 -14.21 -3.42
C LEU A 4 -5.61 -13.11 -3.70
N THR A 5 -6.82 -13.47 -4.12
CA THR A 5 -7.92 -12.53 -4.33
C THR A 5 -8.21 -11.69 -3.07
N LEU A 6 -8.28 -12.32 -1.90
CA LEU A 6 -8.57 -11.62 -0.65
C LEU A 6 -7.41 -10.69 -0.25
N PHE A 7 -6.17 -11.15 -0.37
CA PHE A 7 -4.99 -10.32 -0.12
C PHE A 7 -4.98 -9.08 -1.02
N LEU A 8 -5.25 -9.27 -2.31
CA LEU A 8 -5.26 -8.21 -3.31
C LEU A 8 -6.37 -7.17 -3.06
N ILE A 9 -7.56 -7.61 -2.65
CA ILE A 9 -8.64 -6.70 -2.25
C ILE A 9 -8.23 -5.85 -1.04
N VAL A 10 -7.69 -6.49 0.00
CA VAL A 10 -7.21 -5.78 1.20
C VAL A 10 -6.10 -4.78 0.84
N TRP A 11 -5.17 -5.18 -0.03
CA TRP A 11 -4.10 -4.32 -0.52
C TRP A 11 -4.63 -3.07 -1.24
N ILE A 12 -5.61 -3.22 -2.13
CA ILE A 12 -6.26 -2.09 -2.82
C ILE A 12 -6.94 -1.15 -1.82
N VAL A 13 -7.66 -1.70 -0.83
CA VAL A 13 -8.34 -0.90 0.20
C VAL A 13 -7.33 -0.09 1.02
N LEU A 14 -6.21 -0.71 1.42
CA LEU A 14 -5.14 -0.02 2.13
C LEU A 14 -4.51 1.10 1.29
N LEU A 15 -4.24 0.84 0.00
CA LEU A 15 -3.74 1.87 -0.92
C LEU A 15 -4.72 3.04 -1.08
N ALA A 16 -6.03 2.77 -1.14
CA ALA A 16 -7.06 3.79 -1.25
C ALA A 16 -7.14 4.67 0.01
N ILE A 17 -7.19 4.05 1.20
CA ILE A 17 -7.17 4.78 2.48
C ILE A 17 -5.91 5.65 2.56
N TYR A 18 -4.77 5.08 2.18
CA TYR A 18 -3.51 5.77 2.22
C TYR A 18 -3.46 6.97 1.26
N GLY A 19 -3.94 6.81 0.03
CA GLY A 19 -4.09 7.90 -0.93
C GLY A 19 -4.99 9.03 -0.42
N ILE A 20 -6.11 8.69 0.22
CA ILE A 20 -7.02 9.67 0.83
C ILE A 20 -6.30 10.46 1.93
N LEU A 21 -5.56 9.78 2.82
CA LEU A 21 -4.82 10.46 3.88
C LEU A 21 -3.79 11.45 3.32
N VAL A 22 -3.06 11.07 2.28
CA VAL A 22 -2.09 11.96 1.61
C VAL A 22 -2.79 13.18 1.01
N LEU A 23 -3.93 12.99 0.34
CA LEU A 23 -4.71 14.10 -0.22
C LEU A 23 -5.22 15.04 0.88
N VAL A 24 -5.72 14.50 1.99
CA VAL A 24 -6.15 15.30 3.14
C VAL A 24 -4.98 16.11 3.68
N THR A 25 -3.81 15.50 3.87
CA THR A 25 -2.60 16.20 4.33
C THR A 25 -2.24 17.35 3.38
N LEU A 26 -2.27 17.12 2.07
CA LEU A 26 -1.96 18.13 1.07
C LEU A 26 -2.96 19.30 1.10
N ILE A 27 -4.26 18.99 1.20
CA ILE A 27 -5.32 20.01 1.36
C ILE A 27 -5.08 20.83 2.63
N GLN A 28 -4.72 20.19 3.74
CA GLN A 28 -4.45 20.89 4.99
C GLN A 28 -3.20 21.77 4.90
N MET A 29 -2.15 21.32 4.21
CA MET A 29 -0.94 22.11 3.96
C MET A 29 -1.22 23.34 3.12
N LEU A 30 -1.98 23.20 2.03
CA LEU A 30 -2.40 24.30 1.18
C LEU A 30 -3.30 25.28 1.94
N ARG A 31 -4.25 24.76 2.74
CA ARG A 31 -5.21 25.57 3.49
C ARG A 31 -4.58 26.39 4.61
N HIS A 32 -3.64 25.80 5.35
CA HIS A 32 -2.97 26.47 6.47
C HIS A 32 -1.68 27.19 6.05
N GLY A 33 -1.34 27.16 4.76
CA GLY A 33 -0.19 27.86 4.21
C GLY A 33 1.12 27.44 4.87
N LEU A 34 1.31 26.15 5.15
CA LEU A 34 2.57 25.65 5.71
C LEU A 34 3.70 26.02 4.73
N PRO A 35 4.62 26.93 5.10
CA PRO A 35 5.48 27.60 4.14
C PRO A 35 6.78 26.84 3.85
N SER A 36 6.97 25.64 4.41
CA SER A 36 8.20 24.90 4.22
C SER A 36 8.22 24.24 2.83
N THR A 37 9.08 24.76 1.95
CA THR A 37 9.36 24.20 0.63
C THR A 37 9.72 22.71 0.71
N SER A 38 10.40 22.30 1.79
CA SER A 38 10.71 20.89 2.05
C SER A 38 9.47 20.01 2.12
N ALA A 39 8.40 20.46 2.78
CA ALA A 39 7.18 19.67 2.93
C ALA A 39 6.43 19.50 1.60
N TYR A 40 6.41 20.53 0.74
CA TYR A 40 5.83 20.42 -0.60
C TYR A 40 6.60 19.42 -1.47
N VAL A 41 7.94 19.50 -1.47
CA VAL A 41 8.79 18.59 -2.25
C VAL A 41 8.63 17.15 -1.77
N THR A 42 8.65 16.91 -0.46
CA THR A 42 8.47 15.55 0.07
C THR A 42 7.09 15.01 -0.26
N THR A 43 6.03 15.82 -0.15
CA THR A 43 4.66 15.40 -0.48
C THR A 43 4.52 15.08 -1.97
N PHE A 44 5.15 15.87 -2.84
CA PHE A 44 5.15 15.62 -4.28
C PHE A 44 5.89 14.33 -4.66
N VAL A 45 7.10 14.13 -4.13
CA VAL A 45 7.85 12.86 -4.31
C VAL A 45 7.01 11.69 -3.81
N PHE A 46 6.33 11.88 -2.69
CA PHE A 46 5.47 10.86 -2.11
C PHE A 46 4.29 10.48 -3.04
N LEU A 47 3.65 11.46 -3.69
CA LEU A 47 2.61 11.22 -4.70
C LEU A 47 3.14 10.44 -5.91
N LEU A 48 4.35 10.75 -6.39
CA LEU A 48 4.97 10.03 -7.51
C LEU A 48 5.25 8.56 -7.15
N VAL A 49 5.78 8.30 -5.95
CA VAL A 49 6.01 6.93 -5.46
C VAL A 49 4.68 6.18 -5.37
N MET A 50 3.65 6.81 -4.82
CA MET A 50 2.31 6.21 -4.72
C MET A 50 1.74 5.88 -6.11
N ALA A 51 1.84 6.80 -7.08
CA ALA A 51 1.42 6.55 -8.44
C ALA A 51 2.18 5.36 -9.07
N GLY A 52 3.49 5.27 -8.83
CA GLY A 52 4.31 4.14 -9.25
C GLY A 52 3.86 2.81 -8.65
N VAL A 53 3.54 2.79 -7.34
CA VAL A 53 3.02 1.60 -6.66
C VAL A 53 1.66 1.20 -7.24
N VAL A 54 0.76 2.16 -7.48
CA VAL A 54 -0.55 1.89 -8.07
C VAL A 54 -0.39 1.28 -9.47
N ILE A 55 0.41 1.91 -10.34
CA ILE A 55 0.66 1.41 -11.70
C ILE A 55 1.30 0.02 -11.67
N GLY A 56 2.34 -0.17 -10.85
CA GLY A 56 3.02 -1.46 -10.71
C GLY A 56 2.07 -2.56 -10.21
N THR A 57 1.21 -2.24 -9.25
CA THR A 57 0.19 -3.17 -8.75
C THR A 57 -0.85 -3.47 -9.83
N SER A 58 -1.30 -2.46 -10.59
CA SER A 58 -2.22 -2.64 -11.72
C SER A 58 -1.65 -3.54 -12.81
N ILE A 59 -0.35 -3.41 -13.13
CA ILE A 59 0.33 -4.29 -14.08
C ILE A 59 0.48 -5.70 -13.50
N TYR A 60 0.80 -5.84 -12.21
CA TYR A 60 0.85 -7.15 -11.57
C TYR A 60 -0.50 -7.88 -11.62
N PHE A 61 -1.61 -7.16 -11.45
CA PHE A 61 -2.97 -7.72 -11.52
C PHE A 61 -3.33 -8.33 -12.86
N THR A 62 -2.79 -7.83 -13.96
CA THR A 62 -3.12 -8.35 -15.30
C THR A 62 -2.40 -9.66 -15.62
N GLY A 63 -1.28 -9.94 -14.96
CA GLY A 63 -0.46 -11.14 -15.21
C GLY A 63 -0.68 -12.27 -14.20
N VAL A 64 -1.49 -12.07 -13.18
CA VAL A 64 -1.64 -13.00 -12.06
C VAL A 64 -2.90 -13.85 -12.18
N ASP A 65 -2.76 -15.15 -11.89
CA ASP A 65 -3.91 -16.03 -11.68
C ASP A 65 -4.46 -15.85 -10.26
N TRP A 66 -5.69 -15.34 -10.19
CA TRP A 66 -6.38 -14.96 -8.95
C TRP A 66 -6.87 -16.16 -8.13
N SER A 67 -6.91 -17.34 -8.74
CA SER A 67 -7.34 -18.59 -8.10
C SER A 67 -6.29 -19.18 -7.15
N VAL A 68 -5.04 -18.72 -7.26
CA VAL A 68 -3.90 -19.23 -6.49
C VAL A 68 -3.94 -18.70 -5.04
N THR A 69 -3.33 -19.45 -4.12
CA THR A 69 -3.17 -19.03 -2.72
C THR A 69 -1.78 -18.49 -2.46
N VAL A 70 -1.68 -17.53 -1.55
CA VAL A 70 -0.41 -16.98 -1.08
C VAL A 70 -0.18 -17.36 0.38
N ASN A 71 1.04 -17.81 0.67
CA ASN A 71 1.51 -17.93 2.04
C ASN A 71 1.99 -16.57 2.53
N VAL A 72 1.15 -15.93 3.35
CA VAL A 72 1.42 -14.62 3.96
C VAL A 72 2.41 -14.75 5.12
N VAL A 73 2.50 -15.93 5.73
CA VAL A 73 3.48 -16.26 6.77
C VAL A 73 4.45 -17.31 6.20
N PRO A 74 5.75 -16.98 6.10
CA PRO A 74 6.77 -17.96 5.73
C PRO A 74 6.79 -19.13 6.71
N GLU A 75 6.98 -20.35 6.22
CA GLU A 75 6.94 -21.57 7.04
C GLU A 75 7.96 -21.53 8.20
N GLY A 76 9.10 -20.86 8.01
CA GLY A 76 10.11 -20.66 9.06
C GLY A 76 9.72 -19.66 10.17
N LEU A 77 8.63 -18.91 10.03
CA LEU A 77 8.13 -17.97 11.03
C LEU A 77 6.85 -18.49 11.73
N LEU A 78 6.25 -19.58 11.26
CA LEU A 78 5.07 -20.17 11.88
C LEU A 78 5.28 -20.57 13.36
N PRO A 79 6.43 -21.14 13.78
CA PRO A 79 6.68 -21.46 15.19
C PRO A 79 6.74 -20.22 16.08
N PHE A 80 7.18 -19.08 15.53
CA PHE A 80 7.27 -17.82 16.26
C PHE A 80 5.90 -17.17 16.51
N PHE A 81 4.98 -17.27 15.54
CA PHE A 81 3.65 -16.67 15.66
C PHE A 81 2.61 -17.56 16.36
N PHE A 82 2.74 -18.89 16.23
CA PHE A 82 1.73 -19.83 16.70
C PHE A 82 2.19 -20.75 17.83
N GLY A 83 3.47 -20.69 18.22
CA GLY A 83 3.95 -21.39 19.40
C GLY A 83 3.79 -22.90 19.34
N GLU A 84 3.97 -23.51 18.16
CA GLU A 84 4.12 -24.96 18.06
C GLU A 84 5.60 -25.30 18.24
N SER A 85 5.91 -25.87 19.40
CA SER A 85 7.18 -26.52 19.76
C SER A 85 7.26 -27.92 19.17
#